data_AF-A0A7X7URR7-F1
#
_entry.id   AF-A0A7X7URR7-F1
#
_cell.length_a   1.000
_cell.length_b   1.000
_cell.length_c   1.000
_cell.angle_alpha   90.00
_cell.angle_beta   90.00
_cell.angle_gamma   90.00
#
_symmetry.space_group_name_H-M   'P 1'
#
loop_
_entity.id
_entity.type
_entity.pdbx_description
1 polymer ?
#
loop_
_entity_poly.entity_id
_entity_poly.type
_entity_poly.pdbx_seq_one_letter_code
_entity_poly.pdbx_strand_id
1 'polypeptide(L)'
;MIVLVLNCGSSSIKYQVIDMCEKEKVLAKGIVERIGITDGILTHKPEGKERYEMVRDIPDHTVGIDLILKALVDKKHGVIKSLADIKAVGHRVAHGGEFFTESSFITEKVKIEIEKCIELAPLHNPANLKGILSMEGLLPGIPQVAVFDTSFHQTMPQHVFMYGIPYQYYETFKIRKYGFHGTSHKYVAKKACKLADLDFNKVNIITCHLGNGASIAAIKNGKSVDTSMGFTPVDGLIMGTRCGSIDPGVLLYIAERENLNFKGISDLINKKSGVAGISGLSSDMRDLETAANEGHERAKLALDMYNYRVTQFIGSYAASMGGVDLIIFTGGIGENDFCLREKVCEPLAFMGVDFDKKANNGVRAKDVMLTKPNSKVKVMAITTNEELVIASDTASIVSRMNKK
;
A
#
# COMPACT_ATOMS: atom_id res chain seq x y z
N MET A 1 5.57 -14.41 19.47
CA MET A 1 5.63 -13.00 19.92
C MET A 1 4.38 -12.37 19.34
N ILE A 2 3.47 -11.88 20.18
CA ILE A 2 2.23 -11.28 19.69
C ILE A 2 2.50 -9.81 19.38
N VAL A 3 2.23 -9.41 18.15
CA VAL A 3 2.39 -8.05 17.65
C VAL A 3 1.02 -7.46 17.33
N LEU A 4 0.73 -6.27 17.86
CA LEU A 4 -0.41 -5.46 17.44
C LEU A 4 0.06 -4.55 16.30
N VAL A 5 -0.61 -4.60 15.16
CA VAL A 5 -0.35 -3.70 14.03
C VAL A 5 -1.45 -2.65 13.97
N LEU A 6 -1.06 -1.38 13.84
CA LEU A 6 -1.96 -0.23 13.74
C LEU A 6 -1.72 0.54 12.44
N ASN A 7 -2.83 0.86 11.76
CA ASN A 7 -2.87 1.76 10.61
C ASN A 7 -3.91 2.85 10.88
N CYS A 8 -3.44 3.97 11.45
CA CYS A 8 -4.28 5.10 11.83
C CYS A 8 -4.47 6.07 10.66
N GLY A 9 -5.67 6.14 10.11
CA GLY A 9 -6.10 7.18 9.18
C GLY A 9 -6.70 8.38 9.92
N SER A 10 -7.09 9.43 9.20
CA SER A 10 -7.68 10.64 9.80
C SER A 10 -8.96 10.37 10.61
N SER A 11 -9.80 9.44 10.15
CA SER A 11 -11.10 9.10 10.76
C SER A 11 -11.27 7.60 11.07
N SER A 12 -10.20 6.81 10.98
CA SER A 12 -10.26 5.37 11.23
C SER A 12 -8.97 4.80 11.79
N ILE A 13 -9.06 3.64 12.44
CA ILE A 13 -7.91 2.82 12.86
C ILE A 13 -8.18 1.39 12.40
N LYS A 14 -7.40 0.92 11.43
CA LYS A 14 -7.35 -0.52 11.10
C LYS A 14 -6.32 -1.18 11.98
N TYR A 15 -6.61 -2.39 12.44
CA TYR A 15 -5.66 -3.16 13.24
C TYR A 15 -5.71 -4.65 12.96
N GLN A 16 -4.60 -5.30 13.29
CA GLN A 16 -4.46 -6.74 13.24
C GLN A 16 -3.56 -7.21 14.38
N VAL A 17 -3.89 -8.34 14.98
CA VAL A 17 -3.06 -8.98 16.02
C VAL A 17 -2.53 -10.27 15.44
N ILE A 18 -1.20 -10.41 15.43
CA ILE A 18 -0.52 -11.52 14.78
C ILE A 18 0.40 -12.20 15.79
N ASP A 19 0.29 -13.53 15.90
CA ASP A 19 1.29 -14.32 16.60
C ASP A 19 2.42 -14.73 15.65
N MET A 20 3.57 -14.09 15.81
CA MET A 20 4.76 -14.33 15.00
C MET A 20 5.44 -15.69 15.31
N CYS A 21 5.06 -16.40 16.38
CA CYS A 21 5.59 -17.72 16.70
C CYS A 21 4.78 -18.87 16.07
N GLU A 22 3.46 -18.71 15.93
CA GLU A 22 2.56 -19.74 15.42
C GLU A 22 2.32 -19.58 13.91
N LYS A 23 3.38 -19.68 13.08
CA LYS A 23 3.28 -19.51 11.62
C LYS A 23 2.60 -18.21 11.19
N GLU A 24 2.89 -17.10 11.88
CA GLU A 24 2.36 -15.77 11.51
C GLU A 24 0.82 -15.71 11.53
N LYS A 25 0.21 -16.47 12.44
CA LYS A 25 -1.25 -16.60 12.55
C LYS A 25 -1.90 -15.29 12.99
N VAL A 26 -2.95 -14.92 12.27
CA VAL A 26 -3.81 -13.79 12.62
C VAL A 26 -4.74 -14.20 13.75
N LEU A 27 -4.63 -13.56 14.91
CA LEU A 27 -5.50 -13.81 16.06
C LEU A 27 -6.78 -13.00 15.96
N ALA A 28 -6.70 -11.76 15.49
CA ALA A 28 -7.84 -10.90 15.24
C ALA A 28 -7.50 -9.83 14.21
N LYS A 29 -8.53 -9.30 13.56
CA LYS A 29 -8.46 -8.06 12.80
C LYS A 29 -9.69 -7.21 13.05
N GLY A 30 -9.59 -5.91 12.81
CA GLY A 30 -10.73 -5.03 12.97
C GLY A 30 -10.48 -3.64 12.47
N ILE A 31 -11.52 -2.82 12.62
CA ILE A 31 -11.49 -1.42 12.24
C ILE A 31 -12.33 -0.61 13.22
N VAL A 32 -11.80 0.55 13.59
CA VAL A 32 -12.55 1.65 14.20
C VAL A 32 -12.80 2.68 13.12
N GLU A 33 -14.05 3.12 12.95
CA GLU A 33 -14.47 4.07 11.92
C GLU A 33 -15.21 5.25 12.54
N ARG A 34 -15.33 6.34 11.77
CA ARG A 34 -16.04 7.58 12.16
C ARG A 34 -15.45 8.25 13.41
N ILE A 35 -14.13 8.15 13.61
CA ILE A 35 -13.42 8.84 14.70
C ILE A 35 -13.59 10.36 14.54
N GLY A 36 -13.90 11.05 15.63
CA GLY A 36 -14.15 12.49 15.66
C GLY A 36 -15.53 12.91 15.14
N ILE A 37 -16.41 11.93 14.85
CA ILE A 37 -17.79 12.13 14.41
C ILE A 37 -18.71 11.28 15.33
N THR A 38 -20.01 11.54 15.32
CA THR A 38 -21.00 10.72 16.03
C THR A 38 -21.06 9.29 15.48
N ASP A 39 -21.54 8.38 16.31
CA ASP A 39 -21.75 6.95 15.99
C ASP A 39 -20.48 6.28 15.43
N GLY A 40 -19.36 6.50 16.12
CA GLY A 40 -18.14 5.72 15.92
C GLY A 40 -18.42 4.22 16.00
N ILE A 41 -17.81 3.44 15.11
CA ILE A 41 -18.06 2.00 15.02
C ILE A 41 -16.75 1.25 15.22
N LEU A 42 -16.70 0.36 16.21
CA LEU A 42 -15.68 -0.69 16.28
C LEU A 42 -16.26 -1.97 15.70
N THR A 43 -15.67 -2.45 14.62
CA THR A 43 -15.86 -3.82 14.13
C THR A 43 -14.64 -4.66 14.50
N HIS A 44 -14.82 -5.67 15.35
CA HIS A 44 -13.79 -6.62 15.76
C HIS A 44 -14.11 -8.02 15.20
N LYS A 45 -13.14 -8.64 14.53
CA LYS A 45 -13.24 -9.97 13.91
C LYS A 45 -12.17 -10.88 14.52
N PRO A 46 -12.46 -11.50 15.66
CA PRO A 46 -11.57 -12.49 16.28
C PRO A 46 -11.55 -13.79 15.46
N GLU A 47 -10.38 -14.41 15.34
CA GLU A 47 -10.23 -15.67 14.61
C GLU A 47 -10.98 -16.80 15.34
N GLY A 48 -11.77 -17.57 14.59
CA GLY A 48 -12.56 -18.68 15.13
C GLY A 48 -13.71 -18.29 16.07
N LYS A 49 -14.11 -17.01 16.10
CA LYS A 49 -15.18 -16.49 16.97
C LYS A 49 -16.14 -15.58 16.20
N GLU A 50 -17.29 -15.28 16.80
CA GLU A 50 -18.28 -14.39 16.20
C GLU A 50 -17.75 -12.95 16.07
N ARG A 51 -18.16 -12.27 15.00
CA ARG A 51 -17.91 -10.83 14.80
C ARG A 51 -18.54 -10.05 15.95
N TYR A 52 -17.77 -9.14 16.52
CA TYR A 52 -18.23 -8.19 17.52
C TYR A 52 -18.32 -6.80 16.91
N GLU A 53 -19.42 -6.10 17.19
CA GLU A 53 -19.61 -4.70 16.81
C GLU A 53 -20.05 -3.87 18.01
N MET A 54 -19.53 -2.64 18.07
CA MET A 54 -19.93 -1.63 19.03
C MET A 54 -20.11 -0.30 18.31
N VAL A 55 -21.21 0.38 18.59
CA VAL A 55 -21.46 1.76 18.15
C VAL A 55 -21.43 2.67 19.38
N ARG A 56 -20.59 3.71 19.34
CA ARG A 56 -20.50 4.76 20.37
C ARG A 56 -19.72 5.96 19.84
N ASP A 57 -19.79 7.08 20.54
CA ASP A 57 -18.92 8.21 20.21
C ASP A 57 -17.44 7.89 20.53
N ILE A 58 -16.59 8.17 19.54
CA ILE A 58 -15.13 7.95 19.57
C ILE A 58 -14.47 9.28 19.19
N PRO A 59 -14.23 10.19 20.15
CA PRO A 59 -13.80 11.56 19.85
C PRO A 59 -12.39 11.62 19.26
N ASP A 60 -11.53 10.64 19.57
CA ASP A 60 -10.16 10.60 19.07
C ASP A 60 -9.57 9.19 18.96
N HIS A 61 -8.37 9.11 18.39
CA HIS A 61 -7.59 7.89 18.24
C HIS A 61 -7.23 7.22 19.57
N THR A 62 -7.04 7.97 20.67
CA THR A 62 -6.71 7.38 21.97
C THR A 62 -7.91 6.57 22.48
N VAL A 63 -9.12 7.12 22.41
CA VAL A 63 -10.34 6.39 22.75
C VAL A 63 -10.55 5.21 21.81
N GLY A 64 -10.31 5.39 20.50
CA GLY A 64 -10.41 4.30 19.52
C GLY A 64 -9.47 3.13 19.82
N ILE A 65 -8.19 3.42 20.13
CA ILE A 65 -7.19 2.41 20.49
C ILE A 65 -7.53 1.73 21.82
N ASP A 66 -7.96 2.48 22.83
CA ASP A 66 -8.42 1.91 24.11
C ASP A 66 -9.57 0.90 23.92
N LEU A 67 -10.53 1.21 23.04
CA LEU A 67 -11.60 0.28 22.68
C LEU A 67 -11.09 -0.98 22.00
N ILE A 68 -10.09 -0.86 21.11
CA ILE A 68 -9.42 -2.01 20.50
C ILE A 68 -8.79 -2.88 21.58
N LEU A 69 -7.99 -2.29 22.48
CA LEU A 69 -7.31 -3.01 23.56
C LEU A 69 -8.31 -3.73 24.48
N LYS A 70 -9.42 -3.09 24.84
CA LYS A 70 -10.51 -3.70 25.62
C LYS A 70 -11.15 -4.87 24.87
N ALA A 71 -11.40 -4.72 23.57
CA ALA A 71 -11.99 -5.80 22.78
C ALA A 71 -11.07 -7.02 22.66
N LEU A 72 -9.75 -6.82 22.64
CA LEU A 72 -8.75 -7.88 22.55
C LEU A 72 -8.67 -8.76 23.81
N VAL A 73 -8.99 -8.23 24.99
CA VAL A 73 -8.95 -8.97 26.28
C VAL A 73 -10.33 -9.38 26.79
N ASP A 74 -11.40 -9.07 26.05
CA ASP A 74 -12.75 -9.40 26.45
C ASP A 74 -12.96 -10.93 26.62
N LYS A 75 -13.78 -11.33 27.59
CA LYS A 75 -13.99 -12.76 27.90
C LYS A 75 -14.72 -13.51 26.79
N LYS A 76 -15.61 -12.85 26.04
CA LYS A 76 -16.40 -13.44 24.96
C LYS A 76 -15.63 -13.36 23.65
N HIS A 77 -15.25 -12.15 23.23
CA HIS A 77 -14.69 -11.91 21.90
C HIS A 77 -13.18 -11.63 21.89
N GLY A 78 -12.50 -11.56 23.03
CA GLY A 78 -11.06 -11.34 23.09
C GLY A 78 -10.24 -12.53 22.58
N VAL A 79 -9.00 -12.26 22.22
CA VAL A 79 -8.06 -13.23 21.60
C VAL A 79 -6.76 -13.37 22.36
N ILE A 80 -6.58 -12.56 23.41
CA ILE A 80 -5.46 -12.61 24.36
C ILE A 80 -6.02 -12.54 25.78
N LYS A 81 -5.26 -13.04 26.76
CA LYS A 81 -5.71 -13.10 28.17
C LYS A 81 -5.49 -11.77 28.87
N SER A 82 -4.43 -11.07 28.51
CA SER A 82 -4.05 -9.79 29.09
C SER A 82 -3.34 -8.90 28.08
N LEU A 83 -3.34 -7.59 28.32
CA LEU A 83 -2.59 -6.66 27.47
C LEU A 83 -1.07 -6.91 27.51
N ALA A 84 -0.56 -7.55 28.57
CA ALA A 84 0.83 -7.97 28.66
C ALA A 84 1.20 -9.09 27.67
N ASP A 85 0.22 -9.75 27.05
CA ASP A 85 0.47 -10.72 25.98
C ASP A 85 0.95 -10.02 24.70
N ILE A 86 0.58 -8.75 24.49
CA ILE A 86 1.11 -7.91 23.40
C ILE A 86 2.57 -7.58 23.74
N LYS A 87 3.49 -7.98 22.86
CA LYS A 87 4.94 -7.82 23.07
C LYS A 87 5.56 -6.65 22.30
N ALA A 88 4.87 -6.18 21.26
CA ALA A 88 5.28 -5.02 20.49
C ALA A 88 4.10 -4.46 19.70
N VAL A 89 4.22 -3.20 19.28
CA VAL A 89 3.28 -2.55 18.36
C VAL A 89 4.00 -2.08 17.10
N GLY A 90 3.45 -2.43 15.95
CA GLY A 90 3.91 -1.96 14.65
C GLY A 90 2.96 -0.90 14.09
N HIS A 91 3.49 0.22 13.64
CA HIS A 91 2.71 1.34 13.12
C HIS A 91 3.01 1.54 11.65
N ARG A 92 1.97 1.60 10.81
CA ARG A 92 2.11 2.15 9.46
C ARG A 92 2.29 3.66 9.55
N VAL A 93 3.32 4.18 8.91
CA VAL A 93 3.55 5.62 8.72
C VAL A 93 3.60 5.92 7.23
N ALA A 94 2.75 6.85 6.77
CA ALA A 94 2.61 7.10 5.34
C ALA A 94 3.87 7.68 4.71
N HIS A 95 4.56 8.61 5.39
CA HIS A 95 5.70 9.31 4.81
C HIS A 95 6.89 9.36 5.78
N GLY A 96 8.04 8.82 5.35
CA GLY A 96 9.31 8.85 6.10
C GLY A 96 10.31 9.91 5.61
N GLY A 97 9.99 10.63 4.53
CA GLY A 97 10.89 11.62 3.95
C GLY A 97 12.21 10.99 3.52
N GLU A 98 13.29 11.77 3.58
CA GLU A 98 14.65 11.27 3.38
C GLU A 98 15.29 10.74 4.67
N PHE A 99 14.60 10.86 5.82
CA PHE A 99 15.12 10.42 7.12
C PHE A 99 15.10 8.90 7.29
N PHE A 100 14.08 8.24 6.74
CA PHE A 100 13.83 6.82 6.98
C PHE A 100 13.96 5.98 5.71
N THR A 101 15.07 5.26 5.60
CA THR A 101 15.36 4.29 4.53
C THR A 101 14.90 2.87 4.87
N GLU A 102 14.55 2.62 6.12
CA GLU A 102 13.99 1.36 6.62
C GLU A 102 13.06 1.61 7.81
N SER A 103 12.38 0.55 8.26
CA SER A 103 11.57 0.55 9.47
C SER A 103 12.43 0.87 10.70
N SER A 104 11.89 1.65 11.63
CA SER A 104 12.66 2.16 12.78
C SER A 104 11.97 1.85 14.11
N PHE A 105 12.77 1.47 15.11
CA PHE A 105 12.32 1.48 16.50
C PHE A 105 11.94 2.91 16.90
N ILE A 106 10.80 3.08 17.56
CA ILE A 106 10.31 4.41 17.91
C ILE A 106 11.06 4.94 19.13
N THR A 107 11.63 6.13 18.96
CA THR A 107 12.31 6.92 19.99
C THR A 107 11.83 8.37 19.88
N GLU A 108 12.18 9.24 20.84
CA GLU A 108 11.88 10.68 20.73
C GLU A 108 12.40 11.29 19.42
N LYS A 109 13.61 10.92 19.01
CA LYS A 109 14.19 11.39 17.73
C LYS A 109 13.32 10.98 16.54
N VAL A 110 12.85 9.73 16.52
CA VAL A 110 12.01 9.21 15.44
C VAL A 110 10.66 9.92 15.39
N LYS A 111 10.06 10.24 16.55
CA LYS A 111 8.81 11.02 16.61
C LYS A 111 8.99 12.42 16.03
N ILE A 112 10.07 13.11 16.38
CA ILE A 112 10.41 14.44 15.83
C ILE A 112 10.61 14.38 14.31
N GLU A 113 11.27 13.34 13.80
CA GLU A 113 11.48 13.17 12.34
C GLU A 113 10.17 12.81 11.61
N ILE A 114 9.27 12.05 12.22
CA ILE A 114 7.91 11.81 11.71
C ILE A 114 7.11 13.12 11.65
N GLU A 115 7.22 13.96 12.69
CA GLU A 115 6.56 15.26 12.77
C GLU A 115 7.03 16.20 11.66
N LYS A 116 8.34 16.25 11.38
CA LYS A 116 8.89 17.01 10.23
C LYS A 116 8.33 16.53 8.89
N CYS A 117 7.99 15.25 8.77
CA CYS A 117 7.37 14.70 7.57
C CYS A 117 5.87 15.01 7.42
N ILE A 118 5.23 15.69 8.40
CA ILE A 118 3.83 16.11 8.29
C ILE A 118 3.63 17.05 7.11
N GLU A 119 4.59 17.92 6.80
CA GLU A 119 4.52 18.82 5.64
C GLU A 119 4.39 18.04 4.31
N LEU A 120 4.96 16.84 4.24
CA LEU A 120 4.95 15.98 3.05
C LEU A 120 3.66 15.15 2.94
N ALA A 121 3.03 14.83 4.08
CA ALA A 121 1.80 14.02 4.13
C ALA A 121 0.81 14.52 5.21
N PRO A 122 0.26 15.74 5.06
CA PRO A 122 -0.50 16.42 6.12
C PRO A 122 -1.82 15.72 6.47
N LEU A 123 -2.36 14.91 5.57
CA LEU A 123 -3.60 14.15 5.80
C LEU A 123 -3.37 12.77 6.45
N HIS A 124 -2.12 12.34 6.59
CA HIS A 124 -1.79 10.97 7.02
C HIS A 124 -0.84 10.93 8.22
N ASN A 125 0.33 11.58 8.12
CA ASN A 125 1.35 11.53 9.16
C ASN A 125 0.86 12.01 10.55
N PRO A 126 0.00 13.04 10.68
CA PRO A 126 -0.53 13.44 11.98
C PRO A 126 -1.33 12.32 12.68
N ALA A 127 -2.16 11.59 11.94
CA ALA A 127 -2.93 10.48 12.48
C ALA A 127 -2.03 9.29 12.84
N ASN A 128 -0.99 9.03 12.03
CA ASN A 128 0.00 7.99 12.34
C ASN A 128 0.76 8.31 13.64
N LEU A 129 1.25 9.54 13.78
CA LEU A 129 1.94 10.00 14.99
C LEU A 129 1.02 9.98 16.22
N LYS A 130 -0.24 10.39 16.07
CA LYS A 130 -1.23 10.30 17.14
C LYS A 130 -1.42 8.86 17.62
N GLY A 131 -1.47 7.88 16.72
CA GLY A 131 -1.53 6.47 17.08
C GLY A 131 -0.33 5.98 17.90
N ILE A 132 0.88 6.46 17.57
CA ILE A 132 2.11 6.17 18.32
C ILE A 132 2.02 6.75 19.75
N LEU A 133 1.68 8.04 19.86
CA LEU A 133 1.55 8.72 21.15
C LEU A 133 0.45 8.12 22.02
N SER A 134 -0.69 7.76 21.44
CA SER A 134 -1.78 7.07 22.14
C SER A 134 -1.32 5.73 22.72
N MET A 135 -0.52 4.95 21.98
CA MET A 135 0.03 3.69 22.48
C MET A 135 1.04 3.89 23.63
N GLU A 136 1.86 4.95 23.59
CA GLU A 136 2.76 5.29 24.70
C GLU A 136 1.99 5.58 26.00
N GLY A 137 0.85 6.27 25.89
CA GLY A 137 -0.01 6.57 27.04
C GLY A 137 -0.80 5.35 27.55
N LEU A 138 -1.32 4.52 26.65
CA LEU A 138 -2.17 3.37 27.00
C LEU A 138 -1.39 2.16 27.49
N LEU A 139 -0.22 1.88 26.92
CA LEU A 139 0.69 0.80 27.34
C LEU A 139 2.12 1.33 27.53
N PRO A 140 2.40 2.05 28.63
CA PRO A 140 3.72 2.60 28.90
C PRO A 140 4.82 1.52 28.86
N GLY A 141 5.90 1.81 28.13
CA GLY A 141 7.05 0.91 27.98
C GLY A 141 6.89 -0.19 26.92
N ILE A 142 5.75 -0.28 26.22
CA ILE A 142 5.62 -1.23 25.11
C ILE A 142 6.60 -0.87 23.97
N PRO A 143 7.39 -1.82 23.43
CA PRO A 143 8.20 -1.59 22.25
C PRO A 143 7.34 -1.23 21.04
N GLN A 144 7.65 -0.12 20.37
CA GLN A 144 6.94 0.31 19.16
C GLN A 144 7.90 0.47 17.99
N VAL A 145 7.42 0.16 16.79
CA VAL A 145 8.18 0.26 15.53
C VAL A 145 7.34 0.99 14.49
N ALA A 146 7.94 1.95 13.80
CA ALA A 146 7.36 2.65 12.66
C ALA A 146 7.84 2.00 11.35
N VAL A 147 6.89 1.69 10.47
CA VAL A 147 7.13 1.11 9.14
C VAL A 147 6.61 2.09 8.09
N PHE A 148 7.52 2.58 7.26
CA PHE A 148 7.25 3.71 6.35
C PHE A 148 6.98 3.24 4.93
N ASP A 149 5.86 3.67 4.34
CA ASP A 149 5.51 3.30 2.95
C ASP A 149 6.56 3.78 1.93
N THR A 150 7.28 4.86 2.24
CA THR A 150 8.31 5.47 1.38
C THR A 150 9.70 4.84 1.51
N SER A 151 9.94 4.02 2.55
CA SER A 151 11.29 3.58 2.93
C SER A 151 11.96 2.73 1.86
N PHE A 152 11.24 1.75 1.29
CA PHE A 152 11.79 0.84 0.29
C PHE A 152 12.28 1.55 -0.98
N HIS A 153 11.68 2.70 -1.30
CA HIS A 153 11.98 3.49 -2.49
C HIS A 153 13.15 4.48 -2.29
N GLN A 154 13.72 4.59 -1.08
CA GLN A 154 14.85 5.49 -0.82
C GLN A 154 16.15 5.08 -1.56
N THR A 155 16.18 3.89 -2.17
CA THR A 155 17.30 3.47 -3.02
C THR A 155 17.25 4.02 -4.44
N MET A 156 16.20 4.76 -4.82
CA MET A 156 16.09 5.37 -6.15
C MET A 156 17.25 6.36 -6.38
N PRO A 157 17.90 6.33 -7.56
CA PRO A 157 18.97 7.28 -7.89
C PRO A 157 18.41 8.67 -8.22
N GLN A 158 19.25 9.70 -8.12
CA GLN A 158 18.86 11.10 -8.32
C GLN A 158 18.18 11.39 -9.65
N HIS A 159 18.67 10.81 -10.74
CA HIS A 159 18.07 10.99 -12.07
C HIS A 159 16.67 10.37 -12.21
N VAL A 160 16.22 9.54 -11.26
CA VAL A 160 14.85 8.99 -11.22
C VAL A 160 13.95 9.80 -10.31
N PHE A 161 14.46 10.26 -9.15
CA PHE A 161 13.60 10.93 -8.18
C PHE A 161 13.47 12.44 -8.37
N MET A 162 14.39 13.07 -9.10
CA MET A 162 14.31 14.51 -9.37
C MET A 162 13.27 14.78 -10.44
N TYR A 163 12.43 15.80 -10.20
CA TYR A 163 11.50 16.33 -11.20
C TYR A 163 12.19 17.36 -12.09
N GLY A 164 11.73 17.48 -13.35
CA GLY A 164 12.18 18.50 -14.30
C GLY A 164 11.64 19.90 -13.99
N ILE A 165 11.89 20.40 -12.78
CA ILE A 165 11.48 21.71 -12.26
C ILE A 165 12.69 22.42 -11.62
N PRO A 166 12.62 23.73 -11.30
CA PRO A 166 13.73 24.44 -10.66
C PRO A 166 14.27 23.72 -9.41
N TYR A 167 15.58 23.50 -9.36
CA TYR A 167 16.26 22.69 -8.33
C TYR A 167 16.00 23.18 -6.89
N GLN A 168 15.80 24.50 -6.71
CA GLN A 168 15.47 25.11 -5.42
C GLN A 168 14.24 24.48 -4.72
N TYR A 169 13.28 23.92 -5.48
CA TYR A 169 12.11 23.27 -4.88
C TYR A 169 12.48 21.96 -4.17
N TYR A 170 13.50 21.26 -4.65
CA TYR A 170 14.07 20.13 -3.94
C TYR A 170 14.85 20.60 -2.70
N GLU A 171 15.68 21.64 -2.81
CA GLU A 171 16.50 22.12 -1.69
C GLU A 171 15.65 22.61 -0.52
N THR A 172 14.64 23.44 -0.82
CA THR A 172 13.80 24.10 0.19
C THR A 172 12.66 23.22 0.70
N PHE A 173 11.93 22.57 -0.20
CA PHE A 173 10.68 21.86 0.15
C PHE A 173 10.79 20.35 0.00
N LYS A 174 11.96 19.83 -0.40
CA LYS A 174 12.19 18.40 -0.61
C LYS A 174 11.19 17.79 -1.59
N ILE A 175 10.84 18.55 -2.64
CA ILE A 175 10.00 18.05 -3.75
C ILE A 175 10.84 17.09 -4.60
N ARG A 176 10.51 15.81 -4.47
CA ARG A 176 11.09 14.68 -5.21
C ARG A 176 10.09 13.53 -5.27
N LYS A 177 10.36 12.53 -6.10
CA LYS A 177 9.68 11.24 -6.04
C LYS A 177 10.06 10.53 -4.73
N TYR A 178 9.04 10.17 -3.95
CA TYR A 178 9.19 9.32 -2.77
C TYR A 178 8.68 7.91 -3.04
N GLY A 179 7.51 7.80 -3.68
CA GLY A 179 6.83 6.53 -3.90
C GLY A 179 6.17 5.96 -2.65
N PHE A 180 5.13 5.14 -2.85
CA PHE A 180 4.36 4.51 -1.77
C PHE A 180 4.07 3.05 -2.11
N HIS A 181 3.48 2.34 -1.15
CA HIS A 181 3.34 0.87 -1.15
C HIS A 181 4.69 0.14 -1.10
N GLY A 182 5.77 0.80 -0.64
CA GLY A 182 7.11 0.21 -0.61
C GLY A 182 7.18 -1.09 0.20
N THR A 183 6.45 -1.14 1.31
CA THR A 183 6.29 -2.33 2.16
C THR A 183 5.69 -3.51 1.39
N SER A 184 4.61 -3.29 0.63
CA SER A 184 3.99 -4.32 -0.19
C SER A 184 4.91 -4.77 -1.32
N HIS A 185 5.50 -3.83 -2.07
CA HIS A 185 6.43 -4.12 -3.16
C HIS A 185 7.61 -4.98 -2.71
N LYS A 186 8.26 -4.60 -1.60
CA LYS A 186 9.37 -5.35 -1.01
C LYS A 186 8.96 -6.76 -0.60
N TYR A 187 7.81 -6.90 0.03
CA TYR A 187 7.32 -8.18 0.52
C TYR A 187 7.01 -9.15 -0.61
N VAL A 188 6.21 -8.72 -1.59
CA VAL A 188 5.80 -9.61 -2.68
C VAL A 188 6.97 -9.98 -3.57
N ALA A 189 7.93 -9.07 -3.79
CA ALA A 189 9.16 -9.38 -4.51
C ALA A 189 9.97 -10.49 -3.82
N LYS A 190 10.20 -10.36 -2.50
CA LYS A 190 10.92 -11.39 -1.73
C LYS A 190 10.17 -12.73 -1.71
N LYS A 191 8.85 -12.68 -1.51
CA LYS A 191 8.00 -13.88 -1.49
C LYS A 191 8.01 -14.59 -2.83
N ALA A 192 7.87 -13.86 -3.93
CA ALA A 192 7.91 -14.41 -5.28
C ALA A 192 9.26 -15.01 -5.62
N CYS A 193 10.37 -14.34 -5.28
CA CYS A 193 11.72 -14.87 -5.47
C CYS A 193 11.90 -16.22 -4.75
N LYS A 194 11.44 -16.34 -3.50
CA LYS A 194 11.47 -17.60 -2.76
C LYS A 194 10.66 -18.71 -3.46
N LEU A 195 9.48 -18.40 -3.98
CA LEU A 195 8.62 -19.37 -4.67
C LEU A 195 9.15 -19.75 -6.07
N ALA A 196 9.86 -18.84 -6.73
CA ALA A 196 10.40 -19.04 -8.07
C ALA A 196 11.86 -19.55 -8.09
N ASP A 197 12.42 -19.84 -6.91
CA ASP A 197 13.83 -20.20 -6.68
C ASP A 197 14.82 -19.20 -7.30
N LEU A 198 14.59 -17.91 -7.03
CA LEU A 198 15.42 -16.80 -7.51
C LEU A 198 16.08 -16.07 -6.33
N ASP A 199 17.31 -15.61 -6.54
CA ASP A 199 18.00 -14.74 -5.59
C ASP A 199 17.52 -13.29 -5.78
N PHE A 200 16.77 -12.77 -4.79
CA PHE A 200 16.24 -11.40 -4.78
C PHE A 200 17.29 -10.32 -5.09
N ASN A 201 18.56 -10.55 -4.76
CA ASN A 201 19.64 -9.58 -4.97
C ASN A 201 20.31 -9.68 -6.35
N LYS A 202 19.84 -10.58 -7.23
CA LYS A 202 20.46 -10.85 -8.55
C LYS A 202 19.48 -10.79 -9.72
N VAL A 203 18.24 -10.36 -9.48
CA VAL A 203 17.18 -10.33 -10.50
C VAL A 203 16.56 -8.94 -10.63
N ASN A 204 16.02 -8.67 -11.81
CA ASN A 204 15.19 -7.52 -12.13
C ASN A 204 13.71 -7.91 -12.02
N ILE A 205 12.98 -7.20 -11.17
CA ILE A 205 11.59 -7.50 -10.83
C ILE A 205 10.74 -6.26 -11.07
N ILE A 206 9.57 -6.46 -11.66
CA ILE A 206 8.51 -5.46 -11.72
C ILE A 206 7.37 -5.91 -10.84
N THR A 207 7.04 -5.13 -9.81
CA THR A 207 5.91 -5.41 -8.92
C THR A 207 4.75 -4.47 -9.24
N CYS A 208 3.58 -5.03 -9.51
CA CYS A 208 2.34 -4.33 -9.80
C CYS A 208 1.39 -4.48 -8.61
N HIS A 209 1.41 -3.52 -7.69
CA HIS A 209 0.41 -3.43 -6.63
C HIS A 209 -0.82 -2.72 -7.18
N LEU A 210 -1.83 -3.49 -7.56
CA LEU A 210 -3.05 -3.00 -8.19
C LEU A 210 -4.21 -3.12 -7.21
N GLY A 211 -4.68 -1.98 -6.72
CA GLY A 211 -5.85 -1.87 -5.84
C GLY A 211 -6.58 -0.54 -6.10
N ASN A 212 -7.40 -0.09 -5.14
CA ASN A 212 -8.07 1.21 -5.26
C ASN A 212 -7.05 2.37 -5.35
N GLY A 213 -5.92 2.24 -4.64
CA GLY A 213 -4.67 2.91 -4.98
C GLY A 213 -3.78 1.90 -5.69
N ALA A 214 -3.09 2.31 -6.76
CA ALA A 214 -2.28 1.40 -7.56
C ALA A 214 -0.89 1.99 -7.82
N SER A 215 0.14 1.18 -7.67
CA SER A 215 1.51 1.56 -8.04
C SER A 215 2.29 0.38 -8.61
N ILE A 216 3.25 0.69 -9.47
CA ILE A 216 4.20 -0.27 -10.01
C ILE A 216 5.60 0.15 -9.56
N ALA A 217 6.46 -0.80 -9.20
CA ALA A 217 7.84 -0.54 -8.87
C ALA A 217 8.81 -1.37 -9.72
N ALA A 218 9.92 -0.74 -10.10
CA ALA A 218 11.08 -1.39 -10.69
C ALA A 218 12.07 -1.73 -9.57
N ILE A 219 12.44 -2.99 -9.45
CA ILE A 219 13.36 -3.48 -8.44
C ILE A 219 14.51 -4.18 -9.14
N LYS A 220 15.73 -3.67 -8.98
CA LYS A 220 16.95 -4.19 -9.59
C LYS A 220 17.92 -4.59 -8.51
N ASN A 221 18.32 -5.87 -8.51
CA ASN A 221 19.28 -6.42 -7.54
C ASN A 221 18.89 -6.10 -6.09
N GLY A 222 17.62 -6.34 -5.76
CA GLY A 222 17.06 -6.14 -4.43
C GLY A 222 16.78 -4.70 -4.01
N LYS A 223 17.04 -3.71 -4.88
CA LYS A 223 16.82 -2.28 -4.60
C LYS A 223 15.71 -1.73 -5.48
N SER A 224 14.81 -0.91 -4.90
CA SER A 224 13.86 -0.16 -5.72
C SER A 224 14.59 0.94 -6.48
N VAL A 225 14.52 0.88 -7.81
CA VAL A 225 15.21 1.81 -8.71
C VAL A 225 14.25 2.78 -9.38
N ASP A 226 12.96 2.48 -9.44
CA ASP A 226 11.88 3.40 -9.83
C ASP A 226 10.54 2.93 -9.23
N THR A 227 9.57 3.82 -9.18
CA THR A 227 8.18 3.57 -8.76
C THR A 227 7.24 4.60 -9.39
N SER A 228 6.00 4.19 -9.63
CA SER A 228 5.07 4.98 -10.45
C SER A 228 4.49 6.15 -9.68
N MET A 229 4.34 6.00 -8.36
CA MET A 229 3.89 7.11 -7.51
C MET A 229 5.01 8.11 -7.26
N GLY A 230 4.61 9.36 -7.05
CA GLY A 230 5.48 10.52 -7.10
C GLY A 230 5.85 11.07 -5.72
N PHE A 231 5.85 12.40 -5.66
CA PHE A 231 5.78 13.18 -4.42
C PHE A 231 4.52 12.85 -3.62
N THR A 232 3.40 12.60 -4.33
CA THR A 232 2.12 12.18 -3.74
C THR A 232 1.65 10.85 -4.33
N PRO A 233 0.66 10.18 -3.70
CA PRO A 233 0.05 8.97 -4.24
C PRO A 233 -0.83 9.17 -5.48
N VAL A 234 -0.90 10.38 -6.06
CA VAL A 234 -1.71 10.65 -7.28
C VAL A 234 -0.98 10.24 -8.55
N ASP A 235 0.34 10.41 -8.61
CA ASP A 235 1.13 10.18 -9.81
C ASP A 235 1.13 8.69 -10.23
N GLY A 236 1.34 8.46 -11.52
CA GLY A 236 1.54 7.13 -12.08
C GLY A 236 0.31 6.56 -12.77
N LEU A 237 -0.21 5.45 -12.22
CA LEU A 237 -1.35 4.71 -12.76
C LEU A 237 -2.66 5.48 -12.59
N ILE A 238 -3.60 5.22 -13.50
CA ILE A 238 -5.02 5.49 -13.25
C ILE A 238 -5.43 4.64 -12.04
N MET A 239 -6.20 5.19 -11.11
CA MET A 239 -6.64 4.48 -9.90
C MET A 239 -8.17 4.54 -9.78
N GLY A 240 -8.73 4.12 -8.64
CA GLY A 240 -10.17 4.18 -8.39
C GLY A 240 -10.75 5.58 -8.64
N THR A 241 -10.20 6.57 -7.94
CA THR A 241 -10.65 7.97 -8.00
C THR A 241 -9.55 8.97 -8.33
N ARG A 242 -8.29 8.51 -8.44
CA ARG A 242 -7.13 9.35 -8.74
C ARG A 242 -6.80 9.32 -10.22
N CYS A 243 -6.42 10.48 -10.78
CA CYS A 243 -6.17 10.62 -12.22
C CYS A 243 -4.93 9.85 -12.72
N GLY A 244 -3.93 9.59 -11.89
CA GLY A 244 -2.62 9.15 -12.37
C GLY A 244 -1.82 10.31 -12.95
N SER A 245 -0.73 10.02 -13.68
CA SER A 245 0.01 11.08 -14.37
C SER A 245 -0.81 11.67 -15.51
N ILE A 246 -0.91 13.00 -15.54
CA ILE A 246 -1.58 13.80 -16.57
C ILE A 246 -0.68 14.99 -16.93
N ASP A 247 -0.90 15.58 -18.11
CA ASP A 247 -0.28 16.84 -18.49
C ASP A 247 -0.64 17.95 -17.47
N PRO A 248 0.36 18.61 -16.84
CA PRO A 248 0.12 19.74 -15.95
C PRO A 248 -0.67 20.89 -16.60
N GLY A 249 -0.52 21.12 -17.92
CA GLY A 249 -1.26 22.14 -18.66
C GLY A 249 -2.77 21.90 -18.68
N VAL A 250 -3.21 20.64 -18.69
CA VAL A 250 -4.64 20.28 -18.59
C VAL A 250 -5.22 20.71 -17.23
N LEU A 251 -4.44 20.56 -16.15
CA LEU A 251 -4.89 20.98 -14.81
C LEU A 251 -5.05 22.50 -14.73
N LEU A 252 -4.11 23.26 -15.30
CA LEU A 252 -4.19 24.72 -15.36
C LEU A 252 -5.39 25.17 -16.18
N TYR A 253 -5.62 24.56 -17.34
CA TYR A 253 -6.74 24.88 -18.22
C TYR A 253 -8.10 24.64 -17.56
N ILE A 254 -8.29 23.47 -16.92
CA ILE A 254 -9.54 23.17 -16.20
C ILE A 254 -9.73 24.12 -15.02
N ALA A 255 -8.67 24.37 -14.26
CA ALA A 255 -8.72 25.26 -13.10
C ALA A 255 -9.17 26.68 -13.50
N GLU A 256 -8.65 27.22 -14.60
CA GLU A 256 -9.06 28.52 -15.13
C GLU A 256 -10.50 28.50 -15.62
N ARG A 257 -10.90 27.48 -16.39
CA ARG A 257 -12.25 27.38 -16.99
C ARG A 257 -13.37 27.19 -15.97
N GLU A 258 -13.12 26.38 -14.95
CA GLU A 258 -14.09 26.08 -13.88
C GLU A 258 -13.90 26.96 -12.64
N ASN A 259 -12.94 27.90 -12.69
CA ASN A 259 -12.59 28.80 -11.59
C ASN A 259 -12.30 28.02 -10.28
N LEU A 260 -11.54 26.94 -10.40
CA LEU A 260 -11.19 26.06 -9.28
C LEU A 260 -10.08 26.67 -8.42
N ASN A 261 -10.30 26.69 -7.11
CA ASN A 261 -9.23 26.93 -6.14
C ASN A 261 -8.40 25.65 -5.90
N PHE A 262 -7.35 25.74 -5.08
CA PHE A 262 -6.48 24.60 -4.72
C PHE A 262 -7.25 23.38 -4.21
N LYS A 263 -8.30 23.59 -3.41
CA LYS A 263 -9.13 22.49 -2.90
C LYS A 263 -9.91 21.83 -4.04
N GLY A 264 -10.46 22.63 -4.95
CA GLY A 264 -11.16 22.14 -6.14
C GLY A 264 -10.27 21.28 -7.03
N ILE A 265 -9.03 21.73 -7.32
CA ILE A 265 -8.06 20.96 -8.09
C ILE A 265 -7.66 19.69 -7.34
N SER A 266 -7.40 19.78 -6.03
CA SER A 266 -7.05 18.61 -5.21
C SER A 266 -8.15 17.56 -5.19
N ASP A 267 -9.41 17.99 -5.04
CA ASP A 267 -10.57 17.10 -5.10
C ASP A 267 -10.76 16.51 -6.51
N LEU A 268 -10.52 17.29 -7.57
CA LEU A 268 -10.55 16.80 -8.95
C LEU A 268 -9.57 15.63 -9.13
N ILE A 269 -8.29 15.83 -8.83
CA ILE A 269 -7.25 14.82 -9.09
C ILE A 269 -7.27 13.62 -8.13
N ASN A 270 -7.83 13.77 -6.92
CA ASN A 270 -7.85 12.69 -5.92
C ASN A 270 -9.18 11.92 -5.83
N LYS A 271 -10.32 12.59 -6.04
CA LYS A 271 -11.64 12.05 -5.69
C LYS A 271 -12.62 11.97 -6.86
N LYS A 272 -12.47 12.83 -7.87
CA LYS A 272 -13.41 12.91 -9.01
C LYS A 272 -12.83 12.40 -10.34
N SER A 273 -11.63 11.84 -10.31
CA SER A 273 -10.93 11.32 -11.49
C SER A 273 -10.88 9.79 -11.46
N GLY A 274 -9.86 9.19 -12.10
CA GLY A 274 -9.66 7.74 -12.11
C GLY A 274 -10.71 7.01 -12.92
N VAL A 275 -10.82 5.69 -12.70
CA VAL A 275 -11.83 4.87 -13.37
C VAL A 275 -13.26 5.31 -13.00
N ALA A 276 -13.47 5.86 -11.80
CA ALA A 276 -14.75 6.45 -11.41
C ALA A 276 -15.12 7.68 -12.27
N GLY A 277 -14.19 8.62 -12.44
CA GLY A 277 -14.43 9.79 -13.29
C GLY A 277 -14.63 9.42 -14.77
N ILE A 278 -13.84 8.48 -15.29
CA ILE A 278 -13.93 8.02 -16.68
C ILE A 278 -15.25 7.27 -16.92
N SER A 279 -15.61 6.33 -16.06
CA SER A 279 -16.85 5.55 -16.19
C SER A 279 -18.11 6.36 -15.90
N GLY A 280 -18.03 7.29 -14.94
CA GLY A 280 -19.20 7.95 -14.35
C GLY A 280 -20.03 7.01 -13.46
N LEU A 281 -19.49 5.84 -13.07
CA LEU A 281 -20.25 4.77 -12.41
C LEU A 281 -19.69 4.43 -11.02
N SER A 282 -18.51 3.78 -10.96
CA SER A 282 -17.93 3.25 -9.72
C SER A 282 -16.41 3.36 -9.74
N SER A 283 -15.83 3.35 -8.54
CA SER A 283 -14.38 3.21 -8.35
C SER A 283 -13.93 1.76 -8.20
N ASP A 284 -14.88 0.82 -8.10
CA ASP A 284 -14.63 -0.61 -7.95
C ASP A 284 -14.55 -1.31 -9.31
N MET A 285 -13.44 -2.01 -9.59
CA MET A 285 -13.25 -2.69 -10.87
C MET A 285 -14.30 -3.76 -11.14
N ARG A 286 -14.85 -4.41 -10.10
CA ARG A 286 -15.86 -5.47 -10.27
C ARG A 286 -17.16 -4.93 -10.82
N ASP A 287 -17.55 -3.74 -10.35
CA ASP A 287 -18.73 -3.04 -10.86
C ASP A 287 -18.51 -2.64 -12.33
N LEU A 288 -17.30 -2.17 -12.66
CA LEU A 288 -16.94 -1.77 -14.02
C LEU A 288 -16.87 -2.97 -14.98
N GLU A 289 -16.33 -4.10 -14.55
CA GLU A 289 -16.31 -5.34 -15.33
C GLU A 289 -17.73 -5.81 -15.64
N THR A 290 -18.61 -5.81 -14.62
CA THR A 290 -20.03 -6.17 -14.77
C THR A 290 -20.71 -5.25 -15.77
N ALA A 291 -20.60 -3.94 -15.57
CA ALA A 291 -21.20 -2.95 -16.46
C ALA A 291 -20.64 -3.02 -17.89
N ALA A 292 -19.33 -3.26 -18.05
CA ALA A 292 -18.71 -3.41 -19.37
C ALA A 292 -19.24 -4.65 -20.11
N ASN A 293 -19.44 -5.77 -19.41
CA ASN A 293 -20.04 -6.98 -19.97
C ASN A 293 -21.52 -6.78 -20.35
N GLU A 294 -22.21 -5.88 -19.66
CA GLU A 294 -23.59 -5.44 -19.97
C GLU A 294 -23.64 -4.35 -21.07
N GLY A 295 -22.50 -3.97 -21.65
CA GLY A 295 -22.42 -3.03 -22.77
C GLY A 295 -22.18 -1.57 -22.40
N HIS A 296 -21.84 -1.25 -21.15
CA HIS A 296 -21.55 0.12 -20.72
C HIS A 296 -20.20 0.62 -21.29
N GLU A 297 -20.26 1.43 -22.35
CA GLU A 297 -19.08 1.87 -23.12
C GLU A 297 -18.00 2.56 -22.29
N ARG A 298 -18.39 3.48 -21.40
CA ARG A 298 -17.41 4.21 -20.55
C ARG A 298 -16.77 3.34 -19.48
N ALA A 299 -17.42 2.24 -19.07
CA ALA A 299 -16.83 1.30 -18.11
C ALA A 299 -15.76 0.45 -18.81
N LYS A 300 -16.06 -0.02 -20.04
CA LYS A 300 -15.08 -0.65 -20.92
C LYS A 300 -13.89 0.26 -21.21
N LEU A 301 -14.14 1.54 -21.55
CA LEU A 301 -13.08 2.53 -21.76
C LEU A 301 -12.19 2.69 -20.51
N ALA A 302 -12.78 2.81 -19.32
CA ALA A 302 -12.03 2.94 -18.08
C ALA A 302 -11.10 1.73 -17.82
N LEU A 303 -11.61 0.50 -18.04
CA LEU A 303 -10.82 -0.73 -17.91
C LEU A 303 -9.70 -0.81 -18.95
N ASP A 304 -9.98 -0.48 -20.21
CA ASP A 304 -8.99 -0.54 -21.29
C ASP A 304 -7.88 0.50 -21.07
N MET A 305 -8.23 1.72 -20.63
CA MET A 305 -7.25 2.75 -20.23
C MET A 305 -6.38 2.29 -19.04
N TYR A 306 -6.99 1.65 -18.04
CA TYR A 306 -6.26 1.13 -16.89
C TYR A 306 -5.24 0.05 -17.30
N ASN A 307 -5.68 -0.95 -18.08
CA ASN A 307 -4.84 -2.04 -18.57
C ASN A 307 -3.70 -1.53 -19.46
N TYR A 308 -4.00 -0.58 -20.34
CA TYR A 308 -3.00 0.06 -21.18
C TYR A 308 -1.93 0.77 -20.35
N ARG A 309 -2.35 1.51 -19.32
CA ARG A 309 -1.41 2.24 -18.46
C ARG A 309 -0.52 1.30 -17.66
N VAL A 310 -1.06 0.22 -17.10
CA VAL A 310 -0.26 -0.82 -16.42
C VAL A 310 0.78 -1.40 -17.37
N THR A 311 0.38 -1.76 -18.59
CA THR A 311 1.26 -2.31 -19.63
C THR A 311 2.40 -1.34 -19.97
N GLN A 312 2.09 -0.06 -20.17
CA GLN A 312 3.09 0.98 -20.45
C GLN A 312 4.16 1.08 -19.35
N PHE A 313 3.75 1.04 -18.08
CA PHE A 313 4.71 1.08 -16.97
C PHE A 313 5.61 -0.15 -16.92
N ILE A 314 5.05 -1.34 -17.19
CA ILE A 314 5.86 -2.57 -17.27
C ILE A 314 6.92 -2.43 -18.37
N GLY A 315 6.54 -1.98 -19.57
CA GLY A 315 7.48 -1.75 -20.66
C GLY A 315 8.55 -0.71 -20.32
N SER A 316 8.14 0.42 -19.73
CA SER A 316 9.04 1.50 -19.29
C SER A 316 10.09 0.99 -18.28
N TYR A 317 9.65 0.20 -17.29
CA TYR A 317 10.55 -0.32 -16.25
C TYR A 317 11.41 -1.48 -16.72
N ALA A 318 10.93 -2.31 -17.64
CA ALA A 318 11.78 -3.30 -18.30
C ALA A 318 12.89 -2.59 -19.08
N ALA A 319 12.57 -1.52 -19.82
CA ALA A 319 13.55 -0.73 -20.54
C ALA A 319 14.56 -0.04 -19.61
N SER A 320 14.10 0.61 -18.53
CA SER A 320 14.99 1.33 -17.60
C SER A 320 15.93 0.40 -16.82
N MET A 321 15.53 -0.85 -16.57
CA MET A 321 16.38 -1.85 -15.94
C MET A 321 17.31 -2.59 -16.91
N GLY A 322 17.06 -2.50 -18.23
CA GLY A 322 17.77 -3.25 -19.27
C GLY A 322 17.28 -4.69 -19.44
N GLY A 323 16.06 -4.98 -18.98
CA GLY A 323 15.46 -6.32 -18.96
C GLY A 323 14.68 -6.56 -17.66
N VAL A 324 13.85 -7.60 -17.65
CA VAL A 324 13.08 -8.04 -16.49
C VAL A 324 13.09 -9.57 -16.43
N ASP A 325 13.23 -10.13 -15.24
CA ASP A 325 13.20 -11.57 -15.00
C ASP A 325 11.84 -12.03 -14.46
N LEU A 326 11.16 -11.16 -13.70
CA LEU A 326 9.93 -11.47 -12.99
C LEU A 326 8.96 -10.28 -12.94
N ILE A 327 7.71 -10.50 -13.33
CA ILE A 327 6.59 -9.56 -13.17
C ILE A 327 5.62 -10.13 -12.13
N ILE A 328 5.21 -9.32 -11.16
CA ILE A 328 4.36 -9.75 -10.04
C ILE A 328 3.09 -8.91 -10.02
N PHE A 329 1.93 -9.55 -10.00
CA PHE A 329 0.65 -8.90 -9.71
C PHE A 329 0.26 -9.15 -8.25
N THR A 330 -0.08 -8.07 -7.55
CA THR A 330 -0.52 -8.11 -6.16
C THR A 330 -1.57 -7.02 -5.90
N GLY A 331 -2.11 -6.98 -4.68
CA GLY A 331 -3.15 -6.02 -4.29
C GLY A 331 -4.53 -6.50 -4.71
N GLY A 332 -5.56 -5.80 -4.22
CA GLY A 332 -6.95 -6.25 -4.34
C GLY A 332 -7.40 -6.55 -5.78
N ILE A 333 -6.94 -5.80 -6.78
CA ILE A 333 -7.22 -6.04 -8.20
C ILE A 333 -6.22 -7.07 -8.75
N GLY A 334 -4.92 -6.87 -8.54
CA GLY A 334 -3.87 -7.70 -9.12
C GLY A 334 -3.94 -9.18 -8.70
N GLU A 335 -4.44 -9.46 -7.50
CA GLU A 335 -4.64 -10.83 -6.99
C GLU A 335 -5.93 -11.50 -7.52
N ASN A 336 -6.93 -10.72 -7.93
CA ASN A 336 -8.30 -11.24 -8.14
C ASN A 336 -8.82 -11.08 -9.57
N ASP A 337 -8.34 -10.10 -10.31
CA ASP A 337 -8.76 -9.85 -11.68
C ASP A 337 -7.83 -10.58 -12.65
N PHE A 338 -8.21 -11.82 -13.00
CA PHE A 338 -7.48 -12.63 -13.96
C PHE A 338 -7.61 -12.09 -15.40
N CYS A 339 -8.72 -11.42 -15.73
CA CYS A 339 -8.93 -10.83 -17.05
C CYS A 339 -7.94 -9.68 -17.30
N LEU A 340 -7.73 -8.81 -16.30
CA LEU A 340 -6.72 -7.77 -16.35
C LEU A 340 -5.33 -8.33 -16.56
N ARG A 341 -4.93 -9.35 -15.78
CA ARG A 341 -3.59 -9.94 -15.91
C ARG A 341 -3.35 -10.47 -17.32
N GLU A 342 -4.36 -11.12 -17.92
CA GLU A 342 -4.27 -11.60 -19.29
C GLU A 342 -4.10 -10.44 -20.29
N LYS A 343 -4.97 -9.42 -20.22
CA LYS A 343 -4.91 -8.24 -21.11
C LYS A 343 -3.58 -7.48 -21.00
N VAL A 344 -3.05 -7.35 -19.78
CA VAL A 344 -1.76 -6.68 -19.54
C VAL A 344 -0.58 -7.50 -20.06
N CYS A 345 -0.62 -8.83 -19.92
CA CYS A 345 0.49 -9.69 -20.32
C CYS A 345 0.52 -10.03 -21.82
N GLU A 346 -0.61 -10.03 -22.51
CA GLU A 346 -0.70 -10.32 -23.94
C GLU A 346 0.29 -9.51 -24.81
N PRO A 347 0.38 -8.17 -24.70
CA PRO A 347 1.34 -7.40 -25.47
C PRO A 347 2.79 -7.54 -24.99
N LEU A 348 3.08 -8.24 -23.89
CA LEU A 348 4.44 -8.40 -23.36
C LEU A 348 5.20 -9.59 -23.98
N ALA A 349 4.57 -10.31 -24.92
CA ALA A 349 5.20 -11.44 -25.60
C ALA A 349 6.52 -11.05 -26.30
N PHE A 350 6.62 -9.84 -26.88
CA PHE A 350 7.84 -9.37 -27.55
C PHE A 350 9.06 -9.29 -26.64
N MET A 351 8.86 -9.13 -25.33
CA MET A 351 9.92 -9.05 -24.32
C MET A 351 10.13 -10.39 -23.57
N GLY A 352 9.49 -11.47 -24.02
CA GLY A 352 9.74 -12.83 -23.55
C GLY A 352 8.76 -13.38 -22.51
N VAL A 353 7.57 -12.78 -22.38
CA VAL A 353 6.47 -13.31 -21.57
C VAL A 353 5.67 -14.34 -22.38
N ASP A 354 5.79 -15.62 -22.04
CA ASP A 354 4.91 -16.70 -22.53
C ASP A 354 3.84 -17.00 -21.47
N PHE A 355 2.77 -16.19 -21.50
CA PHE A 355 1.68 -16.23 -20.51
C PHE A 355 0.83 -17.50 -20.64
N ASP A 356 0.52 -18.13 -19.51
CA ASP A 356 -0.34 -19.31 -19.44
C ASP A 356 -1.77 -18.91 -19.02
N LYS A 357 -2.63 -18.73 -20.03
CA LYS A 357 -4.05 -18.40 -19.84
C LYS A 357 -4.78 -19.45 -18.99
N LYS A 358 -4.40 -20.73 -19.08
CA LYS A 358 -5.04 -21.81 -18.30
C LYS A 358 -4.65 -21.72 -16.83
N ALA A 359 -3.37 -21.46 -16.54
CA ALA A 359 -2.90 -21.26 -15.17
C ALA A 359 -3.51 -20.00 -14.51
N ASN A 360 -3.81 -18.96 -15.30
CA ASN A 360 -4.40 -17.72 -14.83
C ASN A 360 -5.92 -17.79 -14.61
N ASN A 361 -6.64 -18.55 -15.43
CA ASN A 361 -8.10 -18.52 -15.47
C ASN A 361 -8.73 -18.82 -14.09
N GLY A 362 -9.59 -17.91 -13.62
CA GLY A 362 -10.29 -18.06 -12.34
C GLY A 362 -9.42 -17.90 -11.08
N VAL A 363 -8.13 -17.63 -11.20
CA VAL A 363 -7.25 -17.43 -10.04
C VAL A 363 -7.62 -16.15 -9.29
N ARG A 364 -7.92 -16.32 -8.00
CA ARG A 364 -8.21 -15.24 -7.05
C ARG A 364 -7.49 -15.48 -5.72
N ALA A 365 -6.84 -14.45 -5.18
CA ALA A 365 -6.19 -14.45 -3.87
C ALA A 365 -5.27 -15.66 -3.59
N LYS A 366 -4.45 -16.04 -4.58
CA LYS A 366 -3.56 -17.20 -4.50
C LYS A 366 -2.19 -16.90 -5.11
N ASP A 367 -1.15 -17.40 -4.46
CA ASP A 367 0.21 -17.39 -5.03
C ASP A 367 0.31 -18.43 -6.16
N VAL A 368 0.62 -17.99 -7.38
CA VAL A 368 0.68 -18.87 -8.54
C VAL A 368 1.62 -18.33 -9.65
N MET A 369 2.28 -19.25 -10.35
CA MET A 369 3.01 -18.96 -11.59
C MET A 369 2.03 -18.88 -12.76
N LEU A 370 2.13 -17.81 -13.55
CA LEU A 370 1.22 -17.47 -14.64
C LEU A 370 1.86 -17.57 -16.02
N THR A 371 3.05 -18.17 -16.11
CA THR A 371 3.76 -18.38 -17.36
C THR A 371 3.99 -19.86 -17.61
N LYS A 372 4.13 -20.22 -18.89
CA LYS A 372 4.59 -21.56 -19.27
C LYS A 372 6.03 -21.79 -18.81
N PRO A 373 6.47 -23.06 -18.66
CA PRO A 373 7.80 -23.39 -18.14
C PRO A 373 8.99 -22.74 -18.89
N ASN A 374 8.85 -22.51 -20.19
CA ASN A 374 9.92 -21.97 -21.05
C ASN A 374 9.87 -20.44 -21.22
N SER A 375 8.99 -19.75 -20.50
CA SER A 375 8.91 -18.29 -20.55
C SER A 375 10.23 -17.67 -20.08
N LYS A 376 10.79 -16.73 -20.86
CA LYS A 376 12.03 -16.03 -20.50
C LYS A 376 11.81 -15.09 -19.31
N VAL A 377 10.66 -14.43 -19.30
CA VAL A 377 10.20 -13.57 -18.20
C VAL A 377 9.11 -14.32 -17.44
N LYS A 378 9.29 -14.53 -16.14
CA LYS A 378 8.27 -15.17 -15.29
C LYS A 378 7.18 -14.15 -14.94
N VAL A 379 5.94 -14.60 -14.81
CA VAL A 379 4.83 -13.78 -14.29
C VAL A 379 4.18 -14.53 -13.13
N MET A 380 3.89 -13.84 -12.03
CA MET A 380 3.24 -14.44 -10.86
C MET A 380 2.12 -13.56 -10.33
N ALA A 381 1.05 -14.17 -9.84
CA ALA A 381 0.15 -13.51 -8.89
C ALA A 381 0.62 -13.88 -7.48
N ILE A 382 0.76 -12.89 -6.60
CA ILE A 382 1.27 -13.06 -5.23
C ILE A 382 0.40 -12.27 -4.27
N THR A 383 -0.08 -12.93 -3.22
CA THR A 383 -0.88 -12.28 -2.19
C THR A 383 -0.01 -11.40 -1.31
N THR A 384 -0.38 -10.12 -1.18
CA THR A 384 0.24 -9.20 -0.20
C THR A 384 -0.46 -9.32 1.15
N ASN A 385 0.27 -9.03 2.23
CA ASN A 385 -0.29 -8.89 3.56
C ASN A 385 0.51 -7.80 4.27
N GLU A 386 0.09 -6.54 4.11
CA GLU A 386 0.84 -5.37 4.59
C GLU A 386 1.01 -5.41 6.11
N GLU A 387 -0.03 -5.79 6.83
CA GLU A 387 0.00 -5.93 8.28
C GLU A 387 1.03 -6.97 8.73
N LEU A 388 1.15 -8.09 8.03
CA LEU A 388 2.18 -9.09 8.32
C LEU A 388 3.60 -8.56 8.07
N VAL A 389 3.80 -7.72 7.05
CA VAL A 389 5.12 -7.09 6.84
C VAL A 389 5.47 -6.18 8.01
N ILE A 390 4.50 -5.37 8.46
CA ILE A 390 4.69 -4.49 9.61
C ILE A 390 5.02 -5.31 10.85
N ALA A 391 4.28 -6.39 11.11
CA ALA A 391 4.53 -7.28 12.23
C ALA A 391 5.90 -7.97 12.16
N SER A 392 6.33 -8.36 10.96
CA SER A 392 7.62 -9.01 10.71
C SER A 392 8.80 -8.06 10.98
N ASP A 393 8.74 -6.84 10.45
CA ASP A 393 9.75 -5.80 10.71
C ASP A 393 9.78 -5.44 12.20
N THR A 394 8.61 -5.33 12.83
CA THR A 394 8.48 -5.07 14.26
C THR A 394 9.15 -6.17 15.09
N ALA A 395 8.81 -7.44 14.85
CA ALA A 395 9.37 -8.57 15.58
C ALA A 395 10.89 -8.68 15.39
N SER A 396 11.38 -8.44 14.17
CA SER A 396 12.81 -8.44 13.85
C SER A 396 13.58 -7.34 14.57
N ILE A 397 13.06 -6.09 14.56
CA ILE A 397 13.69 -4.95 15.22
C ILE A 397 13.70 -5.13 16.74
N VAL A 398 12.55 -5.48 17.33
CA VAL A 398 12.44 -5.67 18.79
C VAL A 398 13.33 -6.82 19.27
N SER A 399 13.38 -7.94 18.53
CA SER A 399 14.25 -9.06 18.87
C SER A 399 15.75 -8.71 18.80
N ARG A 400 16.16 -7.78 17.93
CA ARG A 400 17.54 -7.28 17.86
C ARG A 400 17.87 -6.34 19.02
N MET A 401 16.92 -5.51 19.45
CA MET A 401 17.10 -4.61 20.59
C MET A 401 17.24 -5.37 21.90
N ASN A 402 16.47 -6.44 22.11
CA ASN A 402 16.55 -7.26 23.33
C ASN A 402 17.85 -8.08 23.46
N LYS A 403 18.67 -8.14 22.41
CA LYS A 403 19.98 -8.83 22.41
C LYS A 403 21.15 -7.89 22.69
N LYS A 404 20.91 -6.57 22.70
CA LYS A 404 21.87 -5.54 23.09
C LYS A 404 21.61 -5.18 24.55
#